data_AF-A0A2S5IUQ7-F1
#
_entry.id   AF-A0A2S5IUQ7-F1
#
_cell.length_a   1.000
_cell.length_b   1.000
_cell.length_c   1.000
_cell.angle_alpha   90.00
_cell.angle_beta   90.00
_cell.angle_gamma   90.00
#
_symmetry.space_group_name_H-M   'P 1'
#
loop_
_entity.id
_entity.type
_entity.pdbx_description
1 polymer ?
#
loop_
_entity_poly.entity_id
_entity_poly.type
_entity_poly.pdbx_seq_one_letter_code
_entity_poly.pdbx_strand_id
1 'polypeptide(L)'
;MPIGPPVTYRTPDGALSFDHPRDWTVISSAPAPSQGVAVDVEDDAGRRLASLQTELVTGAVCPEKVPYALLDSEPLPALAQPAGTPRFVFESRTDPSVPDPVAASSFAYGITSAPLPDGPTACPIAHFFTWPPSGAAFGGVYDPFEAYPGKPMHIDTPQAYMETEEYQRIRTMLTSLRPGG
;
A
#
# COMPACT_ATOMS: atom_id res chain seq x y z
N MET A 1 4.94 14.67 -21.32
CA MET A 1 6.41 14.49 -21.42
C MET A 1 6.69 13.00 -21.25
N PRO A 2 7.64 12.40 -21.96
CA PRO A 2 7.93 10.98 -21.78
C PRO A 2 8.42 10.73 -20.35
N ILE A 3 7.80 9.74 -19.70
CA ILE A 3 8.11 9.30 -18.34
C ILE A 3 9.55 8.78 -18.36
N GLY A 4 10.46 9.40 -17.59
CA GLY A 4 11.82 8.90 -17.46
C GLY A 4 11.83 7.47 -16.90
N PRO A 5 12.87 6.66 -17.17
CA PRO A 5 12.94 5.30 -16.63
C PRO A 5 12.88 5.33 -15.10
N PRO A 6 12.20 4.38 -14.45
CA PRO A 6 12.05 4.35 -12.99
C PRO A 6 13.41 4.25 -12.30
N VAL A 7 13.47 4.70 -11.03
CA VAL A 7 14.65 4.61 -10.18
C VAL A 7 14.45 3.54 -9.14
N THR A 8 15.44 2.68 -8.96
CA THR A 8 15.44 1.67 -7.91
C THR A 8 15.90 2.28 -6.60
N TYR A 9 15.01 2.26 -5.60
CA TYR A 9 15.38 2.46 -4.22
C TYR A 9 15.78 1.13 -3.59
N ARG A 10 16.82 1.17 -2.75
CA ARG A 10 17.27 0.04 -1.95
C ARG A 10 17.25 0.44 -0.49
N THR A 11 16.66 -0.41 0.35
CA THR A 11 16.62 -0.14 1.79
C THR A 11 18.04 -0.06 2.37
N PRO A 12 18.28 0.72 3.44
CA PRO A 12 19.63 0.92 3.98
C PRO A 12 20.28 -0.37 4.50
N ASP A 13 19.47 -1.33 4.95
CA ASP A 13 19.89 -2.68 5.36
C ASP A 13 20.14 -3.64 4.20
N GLY A 14 19.84 -3.21 2.96
CA GLY A 14 19.95 -4.01 1.75
C GLY A 14 18.93 -5.14 1.61
N ALA A 15 17.96 -5.26 2.53
CA ALA A 15 17.02 -6.39 2.55
C ALA A 15 15.98 -6.33 1.43
N LEU A 16 15.55 -5.13 1.04
CA LEU A 16 14.49 -4.93 0.04
C LEU A 16 14.90 -3.87 -0.99
N SER A 17 14.28 -3.95 -2.16
CA SER A 17 14.38 -2.93 -3.20
C SER A 17 13.05 -2.81 -3.93
N PHE A 18 12.72 -1.60 -4.37
CA PHE A 18 11.55 -1.32 -5.22
C PHE A 18 11.88 -0.18 -6.19
N ASP A 19 11.14 -0.13 -7.29
CA ASP A 19 11.29 0.90 -8.31
C ASP A 19 10.22 1.98 -8.12
N HIS A 20 10.59 3.26 -8.23
CA HIS A 20 9.66 4.37 -8.13
C HIS A 20 9.89 5.40 -9.25
N PRO A 21 8.86 6.20 -9.60
CA PRO A 21 9.00 7.35 -10.49
C PRO A 21 10.08 8.33 -10.02
N ARG A 22 10.79 8.96 -10.98
CA ARG A 22 11.93 9.87 -10.69
C ARG A 22 11.54 11.16 -10.00
N ASP A 23 10.31 11.59 -10.22
CA ASP A 23 9.66 12.75 -9.62
C ASP A 23 9.22 12.49 -8.17
N TRP A 24 9.23 11.24 -7.71
CA TRP A 24 8.93 10.89 -6.32
C TRP A 24 10.19 10.78 -5.47
N THR A 25 10.04 11.07 -4.19
CA THR A 25 11.12 11.05 -3.21
C THR A 25 10.88 9.94 -2.19
N VAL A 26 11.93 9.22 -1.82
CA VAL A 26 11.91 8.27 -0.71
C VAL A 26 12.67 8.88 0.46
N ILE A 27 11.99 9.07 1.59
CA ILE A 27 12.56 9.65 2.80
C ILE A 27 12.46 8.68 3.97
N SER A 28 13.34 8.82 4.96
CA SER A 28 13.22 8.05 6.21
C SER A 28 12.01 8.52 7.01
N SER A 29 11.18 7.57 7.44
CA SER A 29 10.01 7.87 8.28
C SER A 29 10.43 8.28 9.69
N ALA A 30 9.65 9.18 10.30
CA ALA A 30 9.82 9.62 11.67
C ALA A 30 8.64 9.18 12.55
N PRO A 31 8.87 8.62 13.75
CA PRO A 31 10.18 8.28 14.32
C PRO A 31 10.82 7.06 13.63
N ALA A 32 12.15 7.05 13.55
CA ALA A 32 12.88 5.90 13.04
C ALA A 32 12.66 4.69 13.96
N PRO A 33 12.46 3.47 13.41
CA PRO A 33 12.27 2.28 14.22
C PRO A 33 13.59 1.88 14.90
N SER A 34 13.49 1.20 16.05
CA SER A 34 14.67 0.68 16.76
C SER A 34 15.35 -0.47 16.01
N GLN A 35 14.62 -1.17 15.16
CA GLN A 35 15.07 -2.26 14.29
C GLN A 35 14.34 -2.19 12.95
N GLY A 36 14.98 -2.68 11.88
CA GLY A 36 14.42 -2.65 10.54
C GLY A 36 14.51 -1.29 9.87
N VAL A 37 13.64 -1.07 8.90
CA VAL A 37 13.62 0.10 8.02
C VAL A 37 12.22 0.66 8.02
N ALA A 38 12.10 1.98 8.07
CA ALA A 38 10.85 2.70 7.81
C ALA A 38 11.13 3.86 6.85
N VAL A 39 10.45 3.86 5.71
CA VAL A 39 10.54 4.93 4.71
C VAL A 39 9.16 5.30 4.19
N ASP A 40 9.00 6.58 3.87
CA ASP A 40 7.84 7.13 3.19
C ASP A 40 8.22 7.47 1.75
N VAL A 41 7.29 7.20 0.82
CA VAL A 41 7.38 7.62 -0.57
C VAL A 41 6.44 8.80 -0.76
N GLU A 42 6.98 9.92 -1.20
CA GLU A 42 6.24 11.17 -1.42
C GLU A 42 6.23 11.54 -2.90
N ASP A 43 5.12 12.15 -3.35
CA ASP A 43 5.06 12.78 -4.66
C ASP A 43 5.89 14.07 -4.73
N ASP A 44 5.91 14.73 -5.88
CA ASP A 44 6.67 15.95 -6.13
C ASP A 44 6.15 17.16 -5.30
N ALA A 45 4.93 17.06 -4.75
CA ALA A 45 4.34 18.03 -3.86
C ALA A 45 4.59 17.71 -2.36
N GLY A 46 5.29 16.62 -2.05
CA GLY A 46 5.59 16.20 -0.67
C GLY A 46 4.42 15.48 0.01
N ARG A 47 3.40 15.03 -0.73
CA ARG A 47 2.33 14.21 -0.17
C ARG A 47 2.79 12.76 -0.14
N ARG A 48 2.65 12.13 1.03
CA ARG A 48 2.93 10.71 1.20
C ARG A 48 1.93 9.85 0.43
N LEU A 49 2.46 9.02 -0.48
CA LEU A 49 1.72 8.03 -1.25
C LEU A 49 1.73 6.67 -0.55
N ALA A 50 2.89 6.21 -0.10
CA ALA A 50 3.03 4.91 0.53
C ALA A 50 4.13 4.92 1.60
N SER A 51 4.09 3.96 2.51
CA SER A 51 5.13 3.73 3.50
C SER A 51 5.57 2.27 3.48
N LEU A 52 6.89 2.02 3.46
CA LEU A 52 7.49 0.71 3.67
C LEU A 52 8.03 0.62 5.09
N GLN A 53 7.65 -0.41 5.82
CA GLN A 53 8.19 -0.72 7.13
C GLN A 53 8.51 -2.21 7.26
N THR A 54 9.70 -2.54 7.78
CA THR A 54 10.12 -3.91 8.12
C THR A 54 10.17 -4.11 9.63
N GLU A 55 10.43 -5.35 10.08
CA GLU A 55 10.47 -5.74 11.50
C GLU A 55 9.14 -5.47 12.24
N LEU A 56 8.03 -5.56 11.51
CA LEU A 56 6.71 -5.40 12.07
C LEU A 56 6.24 -6.71 12.71
N VAL A 57 5.61 -6.60 13.88
CA VAL A 57 4.84 -7.69 14.48
C VAL A 57 3.53 -7.81 13.71
N THR A 58 3.42 -8.83 12.86
CA THR A 58 2.26 -9.03 12.02
C THR A 58 1.22 -9.89 12.76
N GLY A 59 0.33 -9.22 13.49
CA GLY A 59 -0.78 -9.85 14.20
C GLY A 59 -2.02 -8.99 14.10
N ALA A 60 -2.84 -9.22 13.06
CA ALA A 60 -4.11 -8.52 12.92
C ALA A 60 -5.19 -9.23 13.76
N VAL A 61 -5.80 -8.50 14.69
CA VAL A 61 -7.01 -8.96 15.39
C VAL A 61 -8.23 -8.56 14.58
N CYS A 62 -9.23 -9.43 14.51
CA CYS A 62 -10.49 -9.18 13.84
C CYS A 62 -11.60 -8.97 14.88
N PRO A 63 -11.74 -7.77 15.45
CA PRO A 63 -12.77 -7.53 16.47
C PRO A 63 -14.18 -7.60 15.86
N GLU A 64 -14.34 -7.12 14.63
CA GLU A 64 -15.60 -7.11 13.90
C GLU A 64 -15.32 -7.18 12.39
N LYS A 65 -16.23 -7.79 11.63
CA LYS A 65 -16.17 -7.77 10.16
C LYS A 65 -17.08 -6.69 9.63
N VAL A 66 -16.56 -5.87 8.73
CA VAL A 66 -17.29 -4.77 8.07
C VAL A 66 -17.41 -5.04 6.57
N PRO A 67 -18.38 -4.43 5.87
CA PRO A 67 -18.48 -4.49 4.41
C PRO A 67 -17.13 -4.28 3.71
N TYR A 68 -16.89 -5.13 2.72
CA TYR A 68 -15.62 -5.28 2.01
C TYR A 68 -15.84 -5.28 0.51
N ALA A 69 -14.96 -4.59 -0.22
CA ALA A 69 -14.82 -4.77 -1.66
C ALA A 69 -13.34 -4.88 -2.05
N LEU A 70 -13.03 -5.86 -2.90
CA LEU A 70 -11.75 -5.96 -3.58
C LEU A 70 -11.83 -5.20 -4.90
N LEU A 71 -10.86 -4.33 -5.15
CA LEU A 71 -10.78 -3.50 -6.36
C LEU A 71 -9.71 -4.02 -7.31
N ASP A 72 -8.54 -4.39 -6.79
CA ASP A 72 -7.44 -4.98 -7.56
C ASP A 72 -6.66 -5.98 -6.70
N SER A 73 -6.03 -6.97 -7.34
CA SER A 73 -5.10 -7.88 -6.69
C SER A 73 -4.11 -8.50 -7.67
N GLU A 74 -2.84 -8.58 -7.27
CA GLU A 74 -1.78 -9.22 -8.05
C GLU A 74 -0.85 -10.03 -7.14
N PRO A 75 -0.57 -11.32 -7.42
CA PRO A 75 0.42 -12.09 -6.66
C PRO A 75 1.82 -11.53 -6.89
N LEU A 76 2.68 -11.61 -5.86
CA LEU A 76 4.07 -11.12 -5.89
C LEU A 76 5.07 -12.28 -5.68
N PRO A 77 5.37 -13.08 -6.72
CA PRO A 77 6.27 -14.22 -6.62
C PRO A 77 7.69 -13.87 -6.14
N ALA A 78 8.16 -12.65 -6.40
CA ALA A 78 9.46 -12.18 -5.92
C ALA A 78 9.58 -12.18 -4.39
N LEU A 79 8.45 -12.08 -3.68
CA LEU A 79 8.36 -12.07 -2.22
C LEU A 79 7.94 -13.42 -1.63
N ALA A 80 7.90 -14.48 -2.44
CA ALA A 80 7.46 -15.80 -1.98
C ALA A 80 8.31 -16.29 -0.80
N GLN A 81 7.63 -16.72 0.26
CA GLN A 81 8.20 -17.34 1.45
C GLN A 81 7.69 -18.77 1.58
N PRO A 82 8.29 -19.63 2.43
CA PRO A 82 7.77 -20.98 2.69
C PRO A 82 6.30 -21.00 3.13
N ALA A 83 5.83 -19.93 3.78
CA ALA A 83 4.45 -19.77 4.23
C ALA A 83 3.46 -19.43 3.09
N GLY A 84 3.93 -18.96 1.94
CA GLY A 84 3.09 -18.59 0.81
C GLY A 84 3.64 -17.43 -0.04
N THR A 85 2.91 -17.10 -1.10
CA THR A 85 3.21 -15.95 -1.96
C THR A 85 2.34 -14.76 -1.56
N PRO A 86 2.93 -13.65 -1.07
CA PRO A 86 2.19 -12.42 -0.82
C PRO A 86 1.54 -11.87 -2.10
N ARG A 87 0.58 -10.97 -1.93
CA ARG A 87 -0.09 -10.28 -3.04
C ARG A 87 -0.26 -8.81 -2.75
N PHE A 88 -0.20 -8.02 -3.81
CA PHE A 88 -0.77 -6.69 -3.82
C PHE A 88 -2.31 -6.80 -3.77
N VAL A 89 -2.94 -5.89 -3.02
CA VAL A 89 -4.38 -5.67 -2.99
C VAL A 89 -4.67 -4.18 -3.00
N PHE A 90 -5.74 -3.79 -3.67
CA PHE A 90 -6.42 -2.51 -3.47
C PHE A 90 -7.85 -2.84 -3.05
N GLU A 91 -8.27 -2.34 -1.90
CA GLU A 91 -9.54 -2.73 -1.29
C GLU A 91 -10.20 -1.58 -0.53
N SER A 92 -11.49 -1.74 -0.26
CA SER A 92 -12.26 -0.85 0.61
C SER A 92 -12.80 -1.55 1.84
N ARG A 93 -13.05 -0.76 2.89
CA ARG A 93 -13.90 -1.11 4.02
C ARG A 93 -14.92 0.00 4.21
N THR A 94 -16.15 -0.36 4.56
CA THR A 94 -17.19 0.62 4.91
C THR A 94 -17.64 0.38 6.33
N ASP A 95 -17.47 1.37 7.21
CA ASP A 95 -17.98 1.32 8.58
C ASP A 95 -19.50 1.62 8.59
N PRO A 96 -20.36 0.62 8.87
CA PRO A 96 -21.81 0.83 8.85
C PRO A 96 -22.31 1.68 10.02
N SER A 97 -21.48 1.95 11.03
CA SER A 97 -21.83 2.78 12.18
C SER A 97 -21.69 4.28 11.91
N VAL A 98 -21.00 4.66 10.82
CA VAL A 98 -20.78 6.05 10.42
C VAL A 98 -21.90 6.49 9.46
N PRO A 99 -22.73 7.48 9.82
CA PRO A 99 -23.87 7.89 8.98
C PRO A 99 -23.48 8.59 7.67
N ASP A 100 -22.33 9.26 7.67
CA ASP A 100 -21.81 9.91 6.47
C ASP A 100 -21.13 8.86 5.57
N PRO A 101 -21.71 8.52 4.39
CA PRO A 101 -21.19 7.47 3.53
C PRO A 101 -19.77 7.76 3.01
N VAL A 102 -19.40 9.04 2.97
CA VAL A 102 -18.05 9.52 2.61
C VAL A 102 -17.07 9.11 3.71
N ALA A 103 -17.31 9.53 4.94
CA ALA A 103 -16.46 9.21 6.09
C ALA A 103 -16.49 7.73 6.47
N ALA A 104 -17.57 7.00 6.11
CA ALA A 104 -17.69 5.58 6.35
C ALA A 104 -16.73 4.73 5.50
N SER A 105 -16.33 5.23 4.32
CA SER A 105 -15.56 4.44 3.35
C SER A 105 -14.06 4.72 3.46
N SER A 106 -13.28 3.68 3.74
CA SER A 106 -11.82 3.72 3.71
C SER A 106 -11.30 2.88 2.54
N PHE A 107 -10.36 3.43 1.77
CA PHE A 107 -9.69 2.71 0.69
C PHE A 107 -8.20 2.63 0.98
N ALA A 108 -7.61 1.46 0.79
CA ALA A 108 -6.18 1.29 0.95
C ALA A 108 -5.65 0.25 -0.02
N TYR A 109 -4.39 0.46 -0.41
CA TYR A 109 -3.63 -0.48 -1.21
C TYR A 109 -2.37 -0.91 -0.47
N GLY A 110 -1.96 -2.15 -0.66
CA GLY A 110 -0.75 -2.65 -0.03
C GLY A 110 -0.52 -4.13 -0.26
N ILE A 111 0.54 -4.64 0.34
CA ILE A 111 0.94 -6.04 0.20
C ILE A 111 0.45 -6.83 1.42
N THR A 112 -0.19 -7.97 1.17
CA THR A 112 -0.65 -8.88 2.21
C THR A 112 -0.28 -10.33 1.95
N SER A 113 0.09 -11.05 3.01
CA SER A 113 0.20 -12.53 3.01
C SER A 113 -1.11 -13.21 3.44
N ALA A 114 -2.10 -12.45 3.90
CA ALA A 114 -3.39 -13.01 4.30
C ALA A 114 -4.15 -13.53 3.07
N PRO A 115 -4.95 -14.59 3.23
CA PRO A 115 -5.90 -14.98 2.18
C PRO A 115 -6.89 -13.84 1.94
N LEU A 116 -7.35 -13.71 0.69
CA LEU A 116 -8.45 -12.79 0.40
C LEU A 116 -9.70 -13.22 1.19
N PRO A 117 -10.45 -12.27 1.77
CA PRO A 117 -11.71 -12.58 2.44
C PRO A 117 -12.70 -13.29 1.51
N ASP A 118 -13.28 -14.39 1.99
CA ASP A 118 -14.41 -15.05 1.34
C ASP A 118 -15.71 -14.36 1.78
N GLY A 119 -16.36 -13.62 0.86
CA GLY A 119 -17.67 -13.01 1.08
C GLY A 119 -17.67 -11.47 1.17
N PRO A 120 -18.82 -10.86 1.51
CA PRO A 120 -19.01 -9.42 1.42
C PRO A 120 -18.48 -8.64 2.63
N THR A 121 -17.89 -9.32 3.62
CA THR A 121 -17.36 -8.68 4.83
C THR A 121 -15.97 -9.19 5.18
N ALA A 122 -15.14 -8.31 5.73
CA ALA A 122 -13.77 -8.60 6.10
C ALA A 122 -13.39 -7.88 7.40
N CYS A 123 -12.33 -8.35 8.04
CA CYS A 123 -11.70 -7.66 9.15
C CYS A 123 -11.15 -6.29 8.71
N PRO A 124 -10.89 -5.35 9.64
CA PRO A 124 -10.25 -4.08 9.31
C PRO A 124 -8.95 -4.28 8.50
N ILE A 125 -8.61 -3.28 7.68
CA ILE A 125 -7.49 -3.36 6.74
C ILE A 125 -6.19 -3.63 7.49
N ALA A 126 -5.48 -4.68 7.06
CA ALA A 126 -4.17 -5.05 7.56
C ALA A 126 -3.28 -5.53 6.40
N HIS A 127 -2.52 -4.61 5.81
CA HIS A 127 -1.59 -4.90 4.71
C HIS A 127 -0.21 -5.26 5.25
N PHE A 128 -0.14 -6.48 5.79
CA PHE A 128 1.10 -7.08 6.27
C PHE A 128 1.46 -8.32 5.48
N PHE A 129 2.75 -8.48 5.18
CA PHE A 129 3.28 -9.67 4.57
C PHE A 129 4.44 -10.24 5.37
N THR A 130 4.60 -11.56 5.28
CA THR A 130 5.71 -12.27 5.91
C THR A 130 7.01 -11.89 5.24
N TRP A 131 7.96 -11.39 6.02
CA TRP A 131 9.28 -11.02 5.56
C TRP A 131 10.29 -11.23 6.69
N PRO A 132 11.22 -12.21 6.58
CA PRO A 132 12.15 -12.52 7.64
C PRO A 132 12.97 -11.29 8.08
N PRO A 133 13.25 -11.16 9.40
CA PRO A 133 12.97 -12.14 10.46
C PRO A 133 11.57 -12.06 11.09
N SER A 134 10.75 -11.06 10.75
CA SER A 134 9.40 -10.88 11.28
C SER A 134 8.38 -10.72 10.13
N GLY A 135 7.81 -9.53 9.96
CA GLY A 135 7.05 -9.18 8.77
C GLY A 135 7.26 -7.72 8.38
N ALA A 136 6.57 -7.33 7.34
CA ALA A 136 6.68 -6.00 6.75
C ALA A 136 5.31 -5.50 6.26
N ALA A 137 5.22 -4.19 6.09
CA ALA A 137 4.09 -3.51 5.48
C ALA A 137 4.62 -2.65 4.34
N PHE A 138 3.97 -2.69 3.19
CA PHE A 138 4.19 -1.71 2.13
C PHE A 138 2.85 -1.37 1.49
N GLY A 139 2.45 -0.11 1.57
CA GLY A 139 1.14 0.31 1.12
C GLY A 139 0.83 1.75 1.52
N GLY A 140 -0.39 2.18 1.21
CA GLY A 140 -0.89 3.53 1.45
C GLY A 140 -2.41 3.56 1.52
N VAL A 141 -2.94 4.70 1.93
CA VAL A 141 -4.39 4.96 2.02
C VAL A 141 -4.77 5.88 0.87
N TYR A 142 -5.88 5.58 0.21
CA TYR A 142 -6.49 6.47 -0.76
C TYR A 142 -7.70 7.15 -0.11
N ASP A 143 -7.62 8.47 0.04
CA ASP A 143 -8.77 9.28 0.41
C ASP A 143 -9.30 10.03 -0.84
N PRO A 144 -10.48 9.65 -1.37
CA PRO A 144 -11.07 10.34 -2.52
C PRO A 144 -11.39 11.81 -2.21
N PHE A 145 -11.57 12.19 -0.94
CA PHE A 145 -11.96 13.53 -0.49
C PHE A 145 -10.78 14.39 -0.04
N GLU A 146 -9.59 13.81 0.14
CA GLU A 146 -8.38 14.57 0.40
C GLU A 146 -8.10 15.52 -0.78
N ALA A 147 -8.07 16.83 -0.48
CA ALA A 147 -7.81 17.89 -1.42
C ALA A 147 -6.31 18.24 -1.40
N TYR A 148 -5.66 18.14 -2.56
CA TYR A 148 -4.27 18.57 -2.74
C TYR A 148 -4.07 19.25 -4.10
N PRO A 149 -3.07 20.15 -4.23
CA PRO A 149 -2.80 20.85 -5.49
C PRO A 149 -2.54 19.88 -6.64
N GLY A 150 -3.25 20.04 -7.76
CA GLY A 150 -3.05 19.22 -8.96
C GLY A 150 -3.94 17.97 -9.07
N LYS A 151 -4.70 17.60 -8.04
CA LYS A 151 -5.73 16.56 -8.14
C LYS A 151 -6.87 17.04 -9.07
N PRO A 152 -7.37 16.20 -9.99
CA PRO A 152 -8.74 16.34 -10.45
C PRO A 152 -9.65 16.22 -9.23
N MET A 153 -10.26 17.33 -8.78
CA MET A 153 -11.26 17.26 -7.71
C MET A 153 -12.34 16.28 -8.17
N HIS A 154 -12.61 15.27 -7.35
CA HIS A 154 -13.63 14.23 -7.61
C HIS A 154 -13.24 13.23 -8.70
N ILE A 155 -12.31 12.34 -8.38
CA ILE A 155 -12.35 11.03 -9.01
C ILE A 155 -13.60 10.34 -8.45
N ASP A 156 -14.67 10.36 -9.25
CA ASP A 156 -16.05 10.03 -8.84
C ASP A 156 -16.21 8.64 -8.20
N THR A 157 -15.26 7.72 -8.45
CA THR A 157 -15.31 6.35 -7.95
C THR A 157 -13.90 5.76 -7.73
N PRO A 158 -13.73 4.79 -6.82
CA PRO A 158 -12.46 4.07 -6.68
C PRO A 158 -12.03 3.33 -7.95
N GLN A 159 -12.99 2.96 -8.82
CA GLN A 159 -12.70 2.38 -10.14
C GLN A 159 -12.05 3.40 -11.08
N ALA A 160 -12.57 4.63 -11.12
CA ALA A 160 -11.94 5.70 -11.88
C ALA A 160 -10.54 6.05 -11.35
N TYR A 161 -10.29 5.87 -10.05
CA TYR A 161 -8.94 6.07 -9.50
C TYR A 161 -7.94 5.09 -10.10
N MET A 162 -8.35 3.84 -10.32
CA MET A 162 -7.49 2.82 -10.91
C MET A 162 -7.03 3.14 -12.35
N GLU A 163 -7.76 4.00 -13.05
CA GLU A 163 -7.43 4.44 -14.41
C GLU A 163 -6.44 5.62 -14.43
N THR A 164 -6.13 6.22 -13.28
CA THR A 164 -5.21 7.36 -13.20
C THR A 164 -3.76 6.95 -13.35
N GLU A 165 -2.95 7.86 -13.91
CA GLU A 165 -1.49 7.67 -13.94
C GLU A 165 -0.90 7.51 -12.55
N GLU A 166 -1.42 8.22 -11.55
CA GLU A 166 -0.97 8.09 -10.16
C GLU A 166 -1.12 6.66 -9.67
N TYR A 167 -2.33 6.10 -9.75
CA TYR A 167 -2.57 4.73 -9.30
C TYR A 167 -1.69 3.72 -10.05
N GLN A 168 -1.58 3.84 -11.37
CA GLN A 168 -0.76 2.93 -12.18
C GLN A 168 0.72 2.99 -11.79
N ARG A 169 1.24 4.17 -11.45
CA ARG A 169 2.61 4.33 -10.94
C ARG A 169 2.76 3.74 -9.53
N ILE A 170 1.79 3.95 -8.64
CA ILE A 170 1.80 3.40 -7.27
C ILE A 170 1.75 1.87 -7.32
N ARG A 171 0.84 1.32 -8.13
CA ARG A 171 0.71 -0.13 -8.36
C ARG A 171 2.03 -0.70 -8.84
N THR A 172 2.64 -0.11 -9.88
CA THR A 172 3.94 -0.53 -10.41
C THR A 172 5.03 -0.49 -9.34
N MET A 173 5.06 0.56 -8.50
CA MET A 173 6.03 0.67 -7.42
C MET A 173 5.85 -0.45 -6.39
N LEU A 174 4.62 -0.67 -5.90
CA LEU A 174 4.33 -1.69 -4.89
C LEU A 174 4.58 -3.11 -5.42
N THR A 175 4.21 -3.39 -6.68
CA THR A 175 4.42 -4.72 -7.29
C THR A 175 5.88 -4.97 -7.70
N SER A 176 6.72 -3.93 -7.78
CA SER A 176 8.16 -4.07 -8.04
C SER A 176 8.98 -4.48 -6.79
N LEU A 177 8.36 -4.50 -5.60
CA LEU A 177 9.04 -4.84 -4.36
C LEU A 177 9.63 -6.25 -4.45
N ARG A 178 10.92 -6.36 -4.14
CA ARG A 178 11.70 -7.58 -4.27
C ARG A 178 12.83 -7.64 -3.22
N PRO A 179 13.42 -8.82 -2.97
CA PRO A 179 14.63 -8.93 -2.17
C PRO A 179 15.73 -8.02 -2.72
N GLY A 180 16.46 -7.36 -1.83
CA GLY A 180 17.65 -6.62 -2.22
C GLY A 180 18.77 -7.58 -2.57
N GLY A 181 19.31 -7.45 -3.78
CA GLY A 181 20.45 -8.25 -4.28
C GLY A 181 21.81 -7.77 -3.78
#